data_AF-A0A7X1ZLQ3-F1
#
_entry.id   AF-A0A7X1ZLQ3-F1
#
_cell.length_a   1.000
_cell.length_b   1.000
_cell.length_c   1.000
_cell.angle_alpha   90.00
_cell.angle_beta   90.00
_cell.angle_gamma   90.00
#
_symmetry.space_group_name_H-M   'P 1'
#
loop_
_entity.id
_entity.type
_entity.pdbx_description
1 polymer ?
#
loop_
_entity_poly.entity_id
_entity_poly.type
_entity_poly.pdbx_seq_one_letter_code
_entity_poly.pdbx_strand_id
1 'polypeptide(L)'
;MVLNHIEVLTGKWLNYEGYFTQNRVPFWLPKEKTGKRQSQWSDMDILAVKENEVKIVECKAFLGVAPREIVIKRIKERFEIGSEYILKSYPWLKDKKMSFLLIAEAPRNLESYKSLLGDNIELKHFREVIEKVLSHLRTKSPPDKYKGTISYGIKEEENMCRLLLTLLAYGFIK
;
A
#
# COMPACT_ATOMS: atom_id res chain seq x y z
N MET A 1 6.06 1.14 -16.94
CA MET A 1 6.91 1.49 -15.77
C MET A 1 6.59 0.48 -14.67
N VAL A 2 7.60 -0.12 -14.03
CA VAL A 2 7.43 -1.27 -13.12
C VAL A 2 7.00 -0.79 -11.72
N LEU A 3 6.06 -1.50 -11.07
CA LEU A 3 5.67 -1.25 -9.67
C LEU A 3 6.86 -1.53 -8.73
N ASN A 4 7.03 -0.73 -7.68
CA ASN A 4 8.08 -1.01 -6.70
C ASN A 4 7.66 -2.18 -5.77
N HIS A 5 8.63 -2.78 -5.07
CA HIS A 5 8.39 -3.94 -4.21
C HIS A 5 7.45 -3.65 -3.03
N ILE A 6 7.42 -2.41 -2.53
CA ILE A 6 6.52 -1.97 -1.46
C ILE A 6 5.08 -2.01 -1.95
N GLU A 7 4.81 -1.41 -3.11
CA GLU A 7 3.49 -1.40 -3.75
C GLU A 7 3.03 -2.83 -4.06
N VAL A 8 3.90 -3.66 -4.63
CA VAL A 8 3.57 -5.05 -4.99
C VAL A 8 3.17 -5.86 -3.75
N LEU A 9 4.00 -5.85 -2.70
CA LEU A 9 3.71 -6.65 -1.50
C LEU A 9 2.55 -6.07 -0.69
N THR A 10 2.38 -4.75 -0.66
CA THR A 10 1.24 -4.10 -0.01
C THR A 10 -0.07 -4.44 -0.73
N GLY A 11 -0.09 -4.36 -2.06
CA GLY A 11 -1.24 -4.77 -2.85
C GLY A 11 -1.58 -6.24 -2.62
N LYS A 12 -0.58 -7.13 -2.58
CA LYS A 12 -0.83 -8.56 -2.30
C LYS A 12 -1.37 -8.81 -0.90
N TRP A 13 -0.81 -8.15 0.11
CA TRP A 13 -1.36 -8.22 1.47
C TRP A 13 -2.82 -7.75 1.51
N LEU A 14 -3.15 -6.61 0.89
CA LEU A 14 -4.54 -6.11 0.84
C LEU A 14 -5.49 -7.08 0.12
N ASN A 15 -5.03 -7.72 -0.96
CA ASN A 15 -5.82 -8.77 -1.62
C ASN A 15 -6.08 -9.97 -0.68
N TYR A 16 -5.10 -10.38 0.13
CA TYR A 16 -5.30 -11.43 1.15
C TYR A 16 -6.29 -11.03 2.25
N GLU A 17 -6.36 -9.74 2.58
CA GLU A 17 -7.37 -9.17 3.49
C GLU A 17 -8.76 -9.01 2.83
N GLY A 18 -8.90 -9.43 1.57
CA GLY A 18 -10.17 -9.43 0.82
C GLY A 18 -10.52 -8.10 0.15
N TYR A 19 -9.53 -7.23 -0.07
CA TYR A 19 -9.73 -6.02 -0.87
C TYR A 19 -9.53 -6.32 -2.36
N PHE A 20 -10.29 -5.64 -3.20
CA PHE A 20 -9.94 -5.46 -4.60
C PHE A 20 -8.99 -4.26 -4.72
N THR A 21 -7.81 -4.45 -5.31
CA THR A 21 -6.77 -3.41 -5.40
C THR A 21 -6.56 -2.92 -6.83
N GLN A 22 -6.47 -1.61 -7.00
CA GLN A 22 -6.00 -0.97 -8.23
C GLN A 22 -4.76 -0.12 -7.92
N ASN A 23 -3.67 -0.34 -8.65
CA ASN A 23 -2.44 0.42 -8.49
C ASN A 23 -2.43 1.66 -9.39
N ARG A 24 -1.69 2.69 -8.99
CA ARG A 24 -1.43 3.90 -9.79
C ARG A 24 -2.71 4.56 -10.30
N VAL A 25 -3.64 4.85 -9.40
CA VAL A 25 -4.87 5.55 -9.78
C VAL A 25 -4.52 7.03 -9.99
N PRO A 26 -4.60 7.56 -11.22
CA PRO A 26 -4.21 8.93 -11.49
C PRO A 26 -5.22 9.89 -10.87
N PHE A 27 -4.74 11.02 -10.37
CA PHE A 27 -5.56 12.11 -9.86
C PHE A 27 -4.90 13.48 -10.07
N TRP A 28 -5.74 14.49 -10.16
CA TRP A 28 -5.31 15.86 -10.44
C TRP A 28 -4.96 16.60 -9.15
N LEU A 29 -3.76 17.18 -9.08
CA LEU A 29 -3.34 18.05 -7.99
C LEU A 29 -3.50 19.53 -8.40
N PRO A 30 -4.53 20.23 -7.90
CA PRO A 30 -4.72 21.65 -8.19
C PRO A 30 -3.65 22.51 -7.49
N LYS A 31 -3.13 23.53 -8.18
CA LYS A 31 -2.15 24.47 -7.63
C LYS A 31 -2.69 25.21 -6.41
N GLU A 32 -3.99 25.49 -6.39
CA GLU A 32 -4.69 26.24 -5.35
C GLU A 32 -4.67 25.50 -4.01
N LYS A 33 -4.73 24.17 -4.03
CA LYS A 33 -4.70 23.34 -2.80
C LYS A 33 -3.29 22.93 -2.38
N THR A 34 -2.34 22.91 -3.31
CA THR A 34 -0.99 22.36 -3.05
C THR A 34 0.10 23.43 -2.90
N GLY A 35 -0.20 24.70 -3.23
CA GLY A 35 0.76 25.79 -3.22
C GLY A 35 1.88 25.65 -4.26
N LYS A 36 1.72 24.74 -5.24
CA LYS A 36 2.70 24.52 -6.30
C LYS A 36 2.58 25.57 -7.40
N ARG A 37 3.66 25.79 -8.16
CA ARG A 37 3.69 26.77 -9.28
C ARG A 37 2.65 26.48 -10.36
N GLN A 38 2.36 25.20 -10.62
CA GLN A 38 1.35 24.75 -11.57
C GLN A 38 0.68 23.47 -11.09
N SER A 39 -0.58 23.28 -11.51
CA SER A 39 -1.32 22.05 -11.30
C SER A 39 -0.67 20.91 -12.09
N GLN A 40 -0.76 19.67 -11.58
CA GLN A 40 -0.15 18.52 -12.23
C GLN A 40 -0.88 17.22 -11.91
N TRP A 41 -0.68 16.22 -12.76
CA TRP A 41 -1.10 14.85 -12.48
C TRP A 41 -0.20 14.20 -11.44
N SER A 42 -0.79 13.33 -10.63
CA SER A 42 -0.09 12.43 -9.73
C SER A 42 -0.86 11.13 -9.63
N ASP A 43 -0.27 10.12 -8.99
CA ASP A 43 -0.87 8.80 -8.86
C ASP A 43 -1.03 8.46 -7.38
N MET A 44 -2.18 7.91 -6.99
CA MET A 44 -2.33 7.17 -5.74
C MET A 44 -1.68 5.81 -5.93
N ASP A 45 -0.83 5.40 -5.00
CA ASP A 45 -0.05 4.18 -5.15
C ASP A 45 -0.98 2.95 -5.25
N ILE A 46 -1.95 2.84 -4.33
CA ILE A 46 -2.99 1.80 -4.37
C ILE A 46 -4.34 2.38 -3.91
N LEU A 47 -5.40 2.09 -4.66
CA LEU A 47 -6.78 2.17 -4.21
C LEU A 47 -7.25 0.76 -3.86
N ALA A 48 -7.68 0.54 -2.62
CA ALA A 48 -8.19 -0.74 -2.17
C ALA A 48 -9.65 -0.62 -1.74
N VAL A 49 -10.52 -1.46 -2.29
CA VAL A 49 -11.97 -1.41 -2.07
C VAL A 49 -12.46 -2.74 -1.51
N LYS A 50 -13.26 -2.67 -0.45
CA LYS A 50 -14.02 -3.79 0.12
C LYS A 50 -15.49 -3.40 0.27
N GLU A 51 -16.33 -4.33 0.74
CA GLU A 51 -17.79 -4.15 0.85
C GLU A 51 -18.20 -2.85 1.57
N ASN A 52 -17.57 -2.51 2.69
CA ASN A 52 -17.95 -1.33 3.49
C ASN A 52 -16.82 -0.32 3.69
N GLU A 53 -15.66 -0.54 3.06
CA GLU A 53 -14.46 0.26 3.29
C GLU A 53 -13.71 0.55 1.98
N VAL A 54 -13.13 1.74 1.90
CA VAL A 54 -12.19 2.17 0.88
C VAL A 54 -10.92 2.64 1.56
N LYS A 55 -9.77 2.10 1.15
CA LYS A 55 -8.45 2.57 1.57
C LYS A 55 -7.75 3.25 0.40
N ILE A 56 -7.34 4.50 0.60
CA ILE A 56 -6.36 5.17 -0.25
C ILE A 56 -4.99 4.95 0.38
N VAL A 57 -4.09 4.31 -0.37
CA VAL A 57 -2.81 3.83 0.13
C VAL A 57 -1.67 4.61 -0.52
N GLU A 58 -0.74 5.06 0.31
CA GLU A 58 0.53 5.65 -0.11
C GLU A 58 1.68 4.79 0.41
N CYS A 59 2.61 4.44 -0.47
CA CYS A 59 3.82 3.69 -0.18
C CYS A 59 5.02 4.66 -0.27
N LYS A 60 5.82 4.73 0.80
CA LYS A 60 7.03 5.56 0.84
C LYS A 60 8.23 4.72 1.25
N ALA A 61 9.26 4.70 0.40
CA ALA A 61 10.55 4.13 0.75
C ALA A 61 11.17 4.85 1.97
N PHE A 62 11.08 6.18 1.99
CA PHE A 62 11.64 7.02 3.05
C PHE A 62 10.64 8.06 3.56
N LEU A 63 10.51 8.16 4.88
CA LEU A 63 9.87 9.29 5.57
C LEU A 63 10.94 10.06 6.34
N GLY A 64 11.22 11.31 5.95
CA GLY A 64 12.17 12.18 6.65
C GLY A 64 13.17 12.97 5.78
N VAL A 65 12.93 13.10 4.47
CA VAL A 65 13.76 13.92 3.57
C VAL A 65 13.47 15.42 3.74
N ALA A 66 12.31 15.76 4.30
CA ALA A 66 11.88 17.13 4.59
C ALA A 66 11.49 17.25 6.07
N PRO A 67 11.38 18.48 6.62
CA PRO A 67 10.82 18.72 7.94
C PRO A 67 9.49 17.96 8.11
N ARG A 68 9.34 17.28 9.24
CA ARG A 68 8.25 16.36 9.51
C ARG A 68 6.88 17.00 9.32
N GLU A 69 6.71 18.24 9.76
CA GLU A 69 5.48 19.01 9.69
C GLU A 69 5.08 19.23 8.21
N ILE A 70 6.05 19.46 7.33
CA ILE A 70 5.84 19.58 5.88
C ILE A 70 5.44 18.23 5.28
N VAL A 71 6.06 17.14 5.72
CA VAL A 71 5.72 15.78 5.25
C VAL A 71 4.29 15.43 5.64
N ILE A 72 3.90 15.65 6.90
CA ILE A 72 2.55 15.42 7.41
C ILE A 72 1.53 16.25 6.63
N LYS A 73 1.80 17.56 6.45
CA LYS A 73 0.93 18.44 5.67
C LYS A 73 0.69 17.90 4.26
N ARG A 74 1.76 17.53 3.55
CA ARG A 74 1.66 16.97 2.19
C ARG A 74 0.89 15.65 2.13
N ILE A 75 1.05 14.79 3.13
CA ILE A 75 0.31 13.52 3.21
C ILE A 75 -1.19 13.81 3.37
N LYS A 76 -1.56 14.68 4.32
CA LYS A 76 -2.96 15.06 4.55
C LYS A 76 -3.59 15.72 3.32
N GLU A 77 -2.88 16.67 2.70
CA GLU A 77 -3.33 17.32 1.45
C GLU A 77 -3.56 16.31 0.32
N ARG A 78 -2.63 15.37 0.12
CA ARG A 78 -2.79 14.33 -0.90
C ARG A 78 -4.00 13.45 -0.64
N PHE A 79 -4.20 13.06 0.61
CA PHE A 79 -5.32 12.22 1.01
C PHE A 79 -6.66 12.93 0.85
N GLU A 80 -6.75 14.21 1.23
CA GLU A 80 -7.92 15.04 1.00
C GLU A 80 -8.24 15.13 -0.51
N ILE A 81 -7.28 15.58 -1.32
CA ILE A 81 -7.48 15.73 -2.77
C ILE A 81 -7.80 14.38 -3.43
N GLY A 82 -7.11 13.31 -3.02
CA GLY A 82 -7.34 11.95 -3.50
C GLY A 82 -8.76 11.47 -3.18
N SER A 83 -9.23 11.69 -1.96
CA SER A 83 -10.58 11.30 -1.55
C SER A 83 -11.67 12.00 -2.36
N GLU A 84 -11.53 13.32 -2.58
CA GLU A 84 -12.45 14.08 -3.42
C GLU A 84 -12.46 13.56 -4.87
N TYR A 85 -11.28 13.26 -5.41
CA TYR A 85 -11.16 12.71 -6.75
C TYR A 85 -11.83 11.34 -6.87
N ILE A 86 -11.63 10.45 -5.88
CA ILE A 86 -12.25 9.13 -5.84
C ILE A 86 -13.76 9.24 -5.75
N LEU A 87 -14.31 10.08 -4.88
CA LEU A 87 -15.75 10.25 -4.74
C LEU A 87 -16.39 10.85 -5.99
N LYS A 88 -15.69 11.76 -6.69
CA LYS A 88 -16.14 12.29 -7.97
C LYS A 88 -16.12 11.25 -9.09
N SER A 89 -15.07 10.43 -9.15
CA SER A 89 -14.86 9.44 -10.22
C SER A 89 -15.68 8.17 -10.00
N TYR A 90 -15.94 7.81 -8.75
CA TYR A 90 -16.66 6.62 -8.34
C TYR A 90 -17.74 6.98 -7.29
N PRO A 91 -18.84 7.65 -7.69
CA PRO A 91 -19.86 8.14 -6.75
C PRO A 91 -20.53 7.04 -5.91
N TRP A 92 -20.51 5.79 -6.37
CA TRP A 92 -21.01 4.62 -5.63
C TRP A 92 -20.17 4.26 -4.40
N LEU A 93 -19.00 4.88 -4.22
CA LEU A 93 -18.17 4.73 -3.01
C LEU A 93 -18.56 5.68 -1.87
N LYS A 94 -19.48 6.64 -2.10
CA LYS A 94 -19.81 7.71 -1.13
C LYS A 94 -20.27 7.24 0.24
N ASP A 95 -20.95 6.08 0.30
CA ASP A 95 -21.53 5.54 1.52
C ASP A 95 -20.57 4.58 2.25
N LYS A 96 -19.38 4.33 1.70
CA LYS A 96 -18.36 3.48 2.31
C LYS A 96 -17.48 4.28 3.25
N LYS A 97 -17.00 3.62 4.31
CA LYS A 97 -16.00 4.22 5.21
C LYS A 97 -14.68 4.42 4.44
N MET A 98 -14.27 5.65 4.24
CA MET A 98 -12.98 5.97 3.62
C MET A 98 -11.91 6.14 4.71
N SER A 99 -10.79 5.45 4.55
CA SER A 99 -9.62 5.57 5.42
C SER A 99 -8.35 5.68 4.59
N PHE A 100 -7.28 6.14 5.23
CA PHE A 100 -6.00 6.31 4.60
C PHE A 100 -4.97 5.37 5.20
N LEU A 101 -4.10 4.82 4.37
CA LEU A 101 -3.04 3.92 4.80
C LEU A 101 -1.71 4.39 4.24
N LEU A 102 -0.78 4.73 5.13
CA LEU A 102 0.59 5.05 4.79
C LEU A 102 1.49 3.86 5.14
N ILE A 103 2.20 3.33 4.15
CA ILE A 103 3.22 2.29 4.32
C ILE A 103 4.59 2.92 4.18
N ALA A 104 5.43 2.77 5.20
CA ALA A 104 6.79 3.30 5.21
C ALA A 104 7.83 2.18 5.32
N GLU A 105 8.79 2.12 4.39
CA GLU A 105 9.88 1.12 4.44
C GLU A 105 10.97 1.49 5.45
N ALA A 106 11.46 2.73 5.39
CA ALA A 106 12.50 3.23 6.28
C ALA A 106 12.09 4.58 6.91
N PRO A 107 11.18 4.57 7.90
CA PRO A 107 10.74 5.77 8.59
C PRO A 107 11.80 6.24 9.61
N ARG A 108 12.27 7.50 9.50
CA ARG A 108 13.00 8.13 10.62
C ARG A 108 11.99 8.49 11.71
N ASN A 109 11.82 7.62 12.72
CA ASN A 109 10.93 7.82 13.88
C ASN A 109 9.42 7.75 13.57
N LEU A 110 8.92 6.53 13.31
CA LEU A 110 7.52 6.22 12.95
C LEU A 110 6.49 6.77 13.96
N GLU A 111 6.75 6.61 15.26
CA GLU A 111 5.82 7.03 16.32
C GLU A 111 5.56 8.53 16.29
N SER A 112 6.59 9.32 15.97
CA SER A 112 6.46 10.77 15.86
C SER A 112 5.58 11.23 14.68
N TYR A 113 5.45 10.39 13.64
CA TYR A 113 4.51 10.65 12.55
C TYR A 113 3.09 10.24 12.94
N LYS A 114 2.92 9.10 13.62
CA LYS A 114 1.60 8.60 14.07
C LYS A 114 0.85 9.64 14.88
N SER A 115 1.52 10.27 15.85
CA SER A 115 0.90 11.29 16.71
C SER A 115 0.40 12.54 15.96
N LEU A 116 0.86 12.78 14.73
CA LEU A 116 0.54 13.96 13.93
C LEU A 116 -0.43 13.68 12.77
N LEU A 117 -0.51 12.43 12.31
CA LEU A 117 -1.35 12.05 11.17
C LEU A 117 -2.85 12.04 11.50
N GLY A 118 -3.21 11.88 12.78
CA GLY A 118 -4.61 11.83 13.23
C GLY A 118 -5.28 10.48 12.97
N ASP A 119 -6.49 10.29 13.50
CA ASP A 119 -7.11 8.96 13.63
C ASP A 119 -7.55 8.32 12.30
N ASN A 120 -7.68 9.12 11.25
CA ASN A 120 -8.15 8.67 9.94
C ASN A 120 -7.03 8.12 9.04
N ILE A 121 -5.77 8.25 9.48
CA ILE A 121 -4.59 7.80 8.74
C ILE A 121 -3.88 6.71 9.54
N GLU A 122 -3.97 5.49 9.05
CA GLU A 122 -3.20 4.36 9.54
C GLU A 122 -1.77 4.43 9.00
N LEU A 123 -0.77 4.33 9.87
CA LEU A 123 0.65 4.27 9.49
C LEU A 123 1.25 2.92 9.90
N LYS A 124 1.74 2.17 8.92
CA LYS A 124 2.44 0.89 9.13
C LYS A 124 3.87 0.91 8.64
N HIS A 125 4.72 0.16 9.33
CA HIS A 125 6.04 -0.17 8.82
C HIS A 125 5.92 -1.25 7.74
N PHE A 126 6.70 -1.15 6.66
CA PHE A 126 6.65 -2.13 5.57
C PHE A 126 7.00 -3.55 6.03
N ARG A 127 7.89 -3.68 7.01
CA ARG A 127 8.16 -4.95 7.72
C ARG A 127 6.86 -5.66 8.14
N GLU A 128 5.86 -4.95 8.67
CA GLU A 128 4.59 -5.56 9.07
C GLU A 128 3.85 -6.16 7.87
N VAL A 129 3.90 -5.49 6.72
CA VAL A 129 3.33 -5.99 5.45
C VAL A 129 4.04 -7.28 5.02
N ILE A 130 5.38 -7.30 5.07
CA ILE A 130 6.16 -8.49 4.73
C ILE A 130 5.79 -9.66 5.65
N GLU A 131 5.72 -9.43 6.96
CA GLU A 131 5.34 -10.45 7.95
C GLU A 131 3.95 -11.01 7.68
N LYS A 132 2.98 -10.16 7.33
CA LYS A 132 1.62 -10.58 6.97
C LYS A 132 1.59 -11.40 5.69
N VAL A 133 2.32 -10.98 4.66
CA VAL A 133 2.46 -11.74 3.41
C VAL A 133 3.09 -13.11 3.67
N LEU A 134 4.22 -13.16 4.40
CA LEU A 134 4.89 -14.42 4.74
C LEU A 134 3.98 -15.34 5.55
N SER A 135 3.27 -14.82 6.55
CA SER A 135 2.31 -15.59 7.34
C SER A 135 1.25 -16.24 6.44
N HIS A 136 0.66 -15.48 5.51
CA HIS A 136 -0.30 -16.04 4.56
C HIS A 136 0.33 -17.12 3.67
N LEU A 137 1.52 -16.85 3.12
CA LEU A 137 2.23 -17.79 2.25
C LEU A 137 2.57 -19.10 2.96
N ARG A 138 2.96 -19.06 4.24
CA ARG A 138 3.24 -20.26 5.05
C ARG A 138 2.01 -21.17 5.19
N THR A 139 0.80 -20.62 5.28
CA THR A 139 -0.44 -21.43 5.31
C THR A 139 -0.75 -22.13 3.99
N LYS A 140 -0.14 -21.67 2.89
CA LYS A 140 -0.31 -22.22 1.55
C LYS A 140 0.90 -23.03 1.07
N SER A 141 1.96 -23.12 1.88
CA SER A 141 3.11 -23.96 1.56
C SER A 141 2.67 -25.40 1.39
N PRO A 142 3.09 -26.10 0.31
CA PRO A 142 2.84 -27.51 0.19
C PRO A 142 3.40 -28.27 1.41
N PRO A 143 2.75 -29.34 1.87
CA PRO A 143 3.38 -30.28 2.79
C PRO A 143 4.71 -30.80 2.18
N ASP A 144 5.67 -31.15 3.03
CA ASP A 144 7.07 -31.51 2.69
C ASP A 144 7.23 -32.46 1.49
N LYS A 145 6.20 -33.22 1.15
CA LYS A 145 6.14 -34.16 0.02
C LYS A 145 6.14 -33.53 -1.39
N TYR A 146 6.06 -32.20 -1.55
CA TYR A 146 6.11 -31.53 -2.86
C TYR A 146 7.33 -30.60 -3.05
N LYS A 147 8.45 -30.87 -2.36
CA LYS A 147 9.75 -30.26 -2.67
C LYS A 147 10.13 -30.60 -4.13
N GLY A 148 9.80 -29.71 -5.07
CA GLY A 148 10.14 -29.85 -6.49
C GLY A 148 9.09 -29.38 -7.49
N THR A 149 7.85 -29.11 -7.08
CA THR A 149 6.79 -28.65 -8.00
C THR A 149 6.18 -27.33 -7.53
N ILE A 150 6.74 -26.21 -8.00
CA ILE A 150 6.15 -24.87 -7.86
C ILE A 150 5.04 -24.74 -8.92
N SER A 151 3.93 -25.45 -8.71
CA SER A 151 2.69 -25.26 -9.49
C SER A 151 1.50 -24.98 -8.58
N TYR A 152 1.71 -24.18 -7.53
CA TYR A 152 0.65 -23.71 -6.65
C TYR A 152 0.12 -22.38 -7.13
N GLY A 153 -0.91 -22.38 -7.99
CA GLY A 153 -1.97 -21.35 -8.15
C GLY A 153 -1.58 -19.87 -8.30
N ILE A 154 -0.30 -19.55 -8.27
CA ILE A 154 0.28 -18.23 -8.31
C ILE A 154 0.58 -18.00 -9.78
N LYS A 155 -0.24 -17.19 -10.44
CA LYS A 155 0.01 -16.77 -11.83
C LYS A 155 1.40 -16.13 -11.93
N GLU A 156 2.02 -16.19 -13.11
CA GLU A 156 3.37 -15.65 -13.37
C GLU A 156 3.53 -14.17 -12.97
N GLU A 157 2.43 -13.43 -12.81
CA GLU A 157 2.37 -12.04 -12.38
C GLU A 157 2.71 -11.82 -10.88
N GLU A 158 2.90 -12.86 -10.07
CA GLU A 158 3.29 -12.73 -8.65
C GLU A 158 4.74 -13.14 -8.35
N ASN A 159 5.68 -12.72 -9.20
CA ASN A 159 7.10 -13.07 -9.08
C ASN A 159 7.70 -12.82 -7.67
N MET A 160 7.26 -11.77 -6.97
CA MET A 160 7.70 -11.51 -5.60
C MET A 160 7.19 -12.54 -4.60
N CYS A 161 5.92 -12.95 -4.69
CA CYS A 161 5.37 -13.99 -3.81
C CYS A 161 5.98 -15.36 -4.13
N ARG A 162 6.24 -15.67 -5.40
CA ARG A 162 6.99 -16.87 -5.80
C ARG A 162 8.41 -16.87 -5.23
N LEU A 163 9.13 -15.75 -5.33
CA LEU A 163 10.46 -15.62 -4.74
C LEU A 163 10.42 -15.88 -3.23
N LEU A 164 9.51 -15.23 -2.51
CA LEU A 164 9.38 -15.42 -1.06
C LEU A 164 9.05 -16.86 -0.69
N LEU A 165 8.15 -17.52 -1.42
CA LEU A 165 7.85 -18.95 -1.23
C LEU A 165 9.06 -19.83 -1.49
N THR A 166 9.85 -19.56 -2.55
CA THR A 166 11.08 -20.31 -2.84
C THR A 166 12.09 -20.15 -1.71
N LEU A 167 12.27 -18.93 -1.19
CA LEU A 167 13.17 -18.68 -0.07
C LEU A 167 12.72 -19.40 1.21
N LEU A 168 11.41 -19.45 1.48
CA LEU A 168 10.82 -20.24 2.57
C LEU A 168 11.07 -21.74 2.37
N ALA A 169 10.80 -22.26 1.17
CA ALA A 169 10.94 -23.68 0.84
C ALA A 169 12.39 -24.18 0.93
N TYR A 170 13.35 -23.31 0.63
CA TYR A 170 14.79 -23.59 0.76
C TYR A 170 15.33 -23.34 2.17
N GLY A 171 14.52 -22.81 3.09
CA GLY A 171 14.94 -22.52 4.46
C GLY A 171 15.89 -21.32 4.58
N PHE A 172 15.98 -20.46 3.55
CA PHE A 172 16.76 -19.22 3.62
C PHE A 172 16.11 -18.18 4.53
N ILE A 173 14.78 -18.21 4.60
CA ILE A 173 13.98 -17.41 5.53
C ILE A 173 13.03 -18.34 6.26
N LYS A 174 12.75 -18.03 7.53
CA LYS A 174 11.75 -18.74 8.34
C LYS A 174 10.41 -18.08 8.15
#